data_AF-A0A8X6KQJ2-F1
#
_entry.id   AF-A0A8X6KQJ2-F1
#
_cell.length_a   1.000
_cell.length_b   1.000
_cell.length_c   1.000
_cell.angle_alpha   90.00
_cell.angle_beta   90.00
_cell.angle_gamma   90.00
#
_symmetry.space_group_name_H-M   'P 1'
#
loop_
_entity.id
_entity.type
_entity.pdbx_description
1 polymer ?
#
loop_
_entity_poly.entity_id
_entity_poly.type
_entity_poly.pdbx_seq_one_letter_code
_entity_poly.pdbx_strand_id
1 'polypeptide(L)'
;MMLSNCHEAKYAKVNRTMKDGSNKEYECPVAIEFYNKILGKVDLADQLPNVYELDRKSFKCRKKAFFRLLMTAVVNSWIAYWELKYRNTPLLDFIVPLAEALMASKNLN
;
A
#
# COMPACT_ATOMS: atom_id res chain seq x y z
N MET A 1 25.28 -2.84 2.99
CA MET A 1 25.89 -1.49 2.99
C MET A 1 24.83 -0.52 2.49
N MET A 2 24.69 0.65 3.11
CA MET A 2 23.63 1.62 2.81
C MET A 2 24.25 2.98 2.53
N LEU A 3 23.73 3.68 1.50
CA LEU A 3 24.19 5.00 1.08
C LEU A 3 23.07 6.01 1.27
N SER A 4 23.41 7.20 1.76
CA SER A 4 22.47 8.30 1.87
C SER A 4 23.14 9.62 1.55
N ASN A 5 22.44 10.49 0.83
CA ASN A 5 22.87 11.84 0.47
C ASN A 5 22.16 12.94 1.29
N CYS A 6 21.12 12.59 2.04
CA CYS A 6 20.26 13.51 2.78
C CYS A 6 20.37 13.37 4.31
N HIS A 7 21.15 12.39 4.79
CA HIS A 7 21.37 12.18 6.22
C HIS A 7 22.85 12.36 6.57
N GLU A 8 23.10 13.01 7.69
CA GLU A 8 24.44 13.08 8.29
C GLU A 8 24.84 11.74 8.91
N ALA A 9 26.15 11.55 9.16
CA ALA A 9 26.72 10.37 9.83
C ALA A 9 26.44 10.38 11.35
N LYS A 10 25.16 10.47 11.71
CA LYS A 10 24.65 10.46 13.09
C LYS A 10 24.02 9.11 13.40
N TYR A 11 23.96 8.79 14.69
CA TYR A 11 23.29 7.61 15.22
C TYR A 11 21.96 7.99 15.88
N ALA A 12 20.98 7.11 15.75
CA ALA A 12 19.68 7.14 16.40
C ALA A 12 19.50 5.88 17.24
N LYS A 13 18.64 5.97 18.25
CA LYS A 13 18.23 4.85 19.09
C LYS A 13 16.95 4.24 18.53
N VAL A 14 16.98 2.95 18.22
CA VAL A 14 15.84 2.20 17.72
C VAL A 14 15.52 1.04 18.64
N ASN A 15 14.24 0.87 18.93
CA ASN A 15 13.77 -0.30 19.66
C ASN A 15 13.61 -1.49 18.71
N ARG A 16 14.15 -2.64 19.11
CA ARG A 16 13.95 -3.91 18.41
C ARG A 16 13.32 -4.91 19.35
N THR A 17 12.27 -5.56 18.87
CA THR A 17 11.65 -6.68 19.57
C THR A 17 12.51 -7.92 19.37
N MET A 18 12.94 -8.51 20.47
CA MET A 18 13.75 -9.71 20.51
C MET A 18 12.87 -10.96 20.38
N LYS A 19 13.48 -12.13 20.17
CA LYS A 19 12.75 -13.40 19.98
C LYS A 19 11.93 -13.82 21.21
N ASP A 20 12.30 -13.33 22.38
CA ASP A 20 11.62 -13.52 23.66
C ASP A 20 10.45 -12.54 23.88
N GLY A 21 10.19 -11.65 22.93
CA GLY A 21 9.16 -10.60 23.03
C GLY A 21 9.58 -9.36 23.81
N SER A 22 10.79 -9.32 24.37
CA SER A 22 11.32 -8.13 25.03
C SER A 22 11.70 -7.06 24.01
N ASN A 23 11.55 -5.78 24.38
CA ASN A 23 12.03 -4.67 23.57
C ASN A 23 13.39 -4.21 24.09
N LYS A 24 14.38 -4.16 23.18
CA LYS A 24 15.74 -3.69 23.51
C LYS A 24 16.13 -2.54 22.59
N GLU A 25 16.76 -1.54 23.20
CA GLU A 25 17.26 -0.36 22.49
C GLU A 25 18.61 -0.66 21.83
N TYR A 26 18.76 -0.24 20.58
CA TYR A 26 19.98 -0.37 19.78
C TYR A 26 20.33 0.96 19.13
N GLU A 27 21.61 1.27 19.04
CA GLU A 27 22.09 2.38 18.23
C GLU A 27 22.24 1.94 16.77
N CYS A 28 21.68 2.72 15.85
CA CYS A 28 21.88 2.54 14.41
C CYS A 28 22.04 3.91 13.72
N PRO A 29 22.73 4.01 12.58
CA PRO A 29 22.76 5.24 11.80
C PRO A 29 21.36 5.76 11.48
N VAL A 30 21.15 7.08 11.59
CA VAL A 30 19.86 7.75 11.31
C VAL A 30 19.33 7.38 9.93
N ALA A 31 20.23 7.27 8.94
CA ALA A 31 19.85 6.85 7.60
C ALA A 31 19.11 5.50 7.63
N ILE A 32 19.63 4.51 8.36
CA ILE A 32 19.05 3.16 8.46
C ILE A 32 17.68 3.19 9.14
N GLU A 33 17.54 3.97 10.22
CA GLU A 33 16.25 4.18 10.87
C GLU A 33 15.21 4.72 9.88
N PHE A 34 15.57 5.78 9.15
CA PHE A 34 14.69 6.40 8.16
C PHE A 34 14.28 5.42 7.05
N TYR A 35 15.23 4.66 6.51
CA TYR A 35 14.94 3.66 5.49
C TYR A 35 13.96 2.61 6.02
N ASN A 36 14.19 2.06 7.21
CA ASN A 36 13.30 1.05 7.79
C ASN A 36 11.87 1.56 8.01
N LYS A 37 11.68 2.86 8.26
CA LYS A 37 10.33 3.47 8.40
C LYS A 37 9.56 3.56 7.08
N ILE A 38 10.27 3.60 5.95
CA ILE A 38 9.67 3.80 4.61
C ILE A 38 9.70 2.51 3.78
N LEU A 39 10.59 1.59 4.13
CA LEU A 39 10.69 0.27 3.52
C LEU A 39 9.33 -0.45 3.58
N GLY A 40 9.01 -1.19 2.53
CA GLY A 40 7.76 -1.95 2.44
C GLY A 40 6.55 -1.16 1.96
N LYS A 41 6.62 0.17 1.79
CA LYS A 41 5.51 0.95 1.20
C LYS A 41 5.18 0.52 -0.23
N VAL A 42 6.19 0.22 -1.04
CA VAL A 42 6.00 -0.28 -2.41
C VAL A 42 5.39 -1.68 -2.39
N ASP A 43 5.92 -2.58 -1.55
CA ASP A 43 5.39 -3.94 -1.41
C ASP A 43 3.92 -3.92 -0.94
N LEU A 44 3.59 -3.01 -0.01
CA LEU A 44 2.22 -2.80 0.45
C LEU A 44 1.32 -2.30 -0.69
N ALA A 45 1.78 -1.32 -1.48
CA ALA A 45 1.05 -0.82 -2.63
C ALA A 45 0.82 -1.90 -3.70
N ASP A 46 1.76 -2.85 -3.85
CA ASP A 46 1.61 -3.99 -4.74
C ASP A 46 0.71 -5.08 -4.17
N GLN A 47 0.68 -5.24 -2.84
CA GLN A 47 -0.16 -6.23 -2.16
C GLN A 47 -1.64 -5.84 -2.17
N LEU A 48 -1.97 -4.56 -1.96
CA LEU A 48 -3.34 -4.08 -1.81
C LEU A 48 -4.26 -4.44 -3.02
N PRO A 49 -3.86 -4.21 -4.28
CA PRO A 49 -4.65 -4.63 -5.44
C PRO A 49 -4.85 -6.15 -5.56
N ASN A 50 -3.96 -6.95 -4.98
CA ASN A 50 -4.04 -8.42 -5.04
C ASN A 50 -5.02 -9.00 -4.01
N VAL A 51 -5.45 -8.22 -3.00
CA VAL A 51 -6.43 -8.69 -2.00
C VAL A 51 -7.78 -9.02 -2.65
N TYR A 52 -8.19 -8.22 -3.64
CA TYR A 52 -9.39 -8.44 -4.45
C TYR A 52 -9.00 -8.57 -5.92
N GLU A 53 -8.04 -9.46 -6.21
CA GLU A 53 -7.49 -9.60 -7.55
C GLU A 53 -8.57 -9.95 -8.58
N LEU A 54 -8.62 -9.19 -9.67
CA LEU A 54 -9.49 -9.44 -10.81
C LEU A 54 -8.84 -10.39 -11.83
N ASP A 55 -7.96 -11.30 -11.39
CA ASP A 55 -7.20 -12.15 -12.31
C ASP A 55 -8.14 -13.12 -13.00
N ARG A 56 -8.30 -12.90 -14.31
CA ARG A 56 -8.96 -13.84 -15.20
C ARG A 56 -7.85 -14.58 -15.91
N LYS A 57 -7.96 -15.91 -16.02
CA LYS A 57 -7.06 -16.74 -16.84
C LYS A 57 -7.03 -16.21 -18.28
N SER A 58 -6.10 -15.30 -18.54
CA SER A 58 -6.02 -14.55 -19.79
C SER A 58 -4.68 -14.83 -20.43
N PHE A 59 -4.71 -15.32 -21.66
CA PHE A 59 -3.49 -15.63 -22.42
C PHE A 59 -2.75 -14.38 -22.92
N LYS A 60 -3.30 -13.16 -22.72
CA LYS A 60 -2.74 -11.91 -23.28
C LYS A 60 -2.32 -10.94 -22.17
N CYS A 61 -1.03 -10.62 -22.11
CA CYS A 61 -0.41 -9.72 -21.11
C CYS A 61 -1.10 -8.35 -20.99
N ARG A 62 -1.59 -7.78 -22.11
CA ARG A 62 -2.28 -6.47 -22.12
C ARG A 62 -3.54 -6.45 -21.25
N LYS A 63 -4.31 -7.55 -21.23
CA LYS A 63 -5.51 -7.65 -20.38
C LYS A 63 -5.13 -7.70 -18.90
N LYS A 64 -4.06 -8.44 -18.57
CA LYS A 64 -3.50 -8.49 -17.22
C LYS A 64 -3.06 -7.10 -16.76
N ALA A 65 -2.33 -6.37 -17.61
CA ALA A 65 -1.91 -4.99 -17.32
C ALA A 65 -3.10 -4.06 -17.11
N PHE A 66 -4.15 -4.16 -17.94
CA PHE A 66 -5.36 -3.38 -17.78
C PHE A 66 -6.05 -3.63 -16.43
N PHE A 67 -6.29 -4.89 -16.05
CA PHE A 67 -6.94 -5.21 -14.78
C PHE A 67 -6.09 -4.80 -13.57
N ARG A 68 -4.76 -4.93 -13.67
CA ARG A 68 -3.85 -4.44 -12.63
C ARG A 68 -3.98 -2.92 -12.46
N LEU A 69 -3.92 -2.16 -13.55
CA LEU A 69 -4.09 -0.70 -13.52
C LEU A 69 -5.46 -0.27 -13.00
N LEU A 70 -6.53 -0.99 -13.38
CA LEU A 70 -7.88 -0.74 -12.89
C LEU A 70 -7.96 -0.91 -11.36
N MET A 71 -7.43 -2.01 -10.83
CA MET A 71 -7.44 -2.25 -9.38
C MET A 71 -6.54 -1.26 -8.63
N THR A 72 -5.39 -0.88 -9.19
CA THR A 72 -4.55 0.19 -8.63
C THR A 72 -5.31 1.52 -8.57
N ALA A 73 -6.07 1.88 -9.62
CA ALA A 73 -6.89 3.09 -9.62
C ALA A 73 -7.99 3.04 -8.54
N VAL A 74 -8.65 1.88 -8.37
CA VAL A 74 -9.65 1.67 -7.31
C VAL A 74 -9.04 1.85 -5.92
N VAL A 75 -7.89 1.22 -5.64
CA VAL A 75 -7.18 1.37 -4.36
C VAL A 75 -6.76 2.83 -4.13
N ASN A 76 -6.25 3.52 -5.14
CA ASN A 76 -5.88 4.94 -5.02
C ASN A 76 -7.09 5.82 -4.71
N SER A 77 -8.24 5.56 -5.35
CA SER A 77 -9.48 6.29 -5.07
C SER A 77 -10.03 6.01 -3.66
N TRP A 78 -9.84 4.79 -3.16
CA TRP A 78 -10.17 4.42 -1.78
C TRP A 78 -9.29 5.15 -0.76
N ILE A 79 -7.97 5.24 -1.00
CA ILE A 79 -7.04 6.02 -0.17
C ILE A 79 -7.47 7.50 -0.15
N ALA A 80 -7.76 8.09 -1.31
CA ALA A 80 -8.25 9.46 -1.38
C ALA A 80 -9.59 9.65 -0.64
N TYR A 81 -10.49 8.68 -0.74
CA TYR A 81 -11.76 8.70 0.01
C TYR A 81 -11.53 8.68 1.53
N TRP A 82 -10.59 7.87 2.01
CA TRP A 82 -10.17 7.84 3.41
C TRP A 82 -9.61 9.19 3.88
N GLU A 83 -8.71 9.79 3.10
CA GLU A 83 -8.11 11.08 3.42
C GLU A 83 -9.16 12.20 3.51
N LEU A 84 -10.18 12.18 2.65
CA LEU A 84 -11.23 13.21 2.62
C LEU A 84 -12.30 13.03 3.69
N LYS A 85 -12.64 11.79 4.07
CA LYS A 85 -13.77 11.50 4.97
C LYS A 85 -13.35 11.19 6.41
N TYR A 86 -12.06 11.04 6.69
CA TYR A 86 -11.51 10.65 8.00
C TYR A 86 -12.20 9.41 8.59
N ARG A 87 -12.67 8.49 7.72
CA ARG A 87 -13.34 7.24 8.10
C ARG A 87 -12.52 6.06 7.62
N ASN A 88 -12.26 5.13 8.52
CA ASN A 88 -11.62 3.85 8.22
C ASN A 88 -12.66 2.88 7.65
N THR A 89 -13.01 3.07 6.38
CA THR A 89 -13.90 2.16 5.63
C THR A 89 -13.09 1.01 5.01
N PRO A 90 -13.31 -0.25 5.36
CA PRO A 90 -12.64 -1.39 4.70
C PRO A 90 -12.71 -1.32 3.17
N LEU A 91 -11.69 -1.84 2.47
CA LEU A 91 -11.62 -1.76 1.01
C LEU A 91 -12.83 -2.41 0.31
N LEU A 92 -13.35 -3.52 0.84
CA LEU A 92 -14.55 -4.18 0.29
C LEU A 92 -15.79 -3.29 0.34
N ASP A 93 -15.98 -2.60 1.46
CA ASP A 93 -17.10 -1.69 1.69
C ASP A 93 -17.04 -0.44 0.80
N PHE A 94 -15.87 -0.17 0.21
CA PHE A 94 -15.70 0.84 -0.81
C PHE A 94 -15.95 0.29 -2.23
N ILE A 95 -15.45 -0.93 -2.52
CA ILE A 95 -15.56 -1.54 -3.85
C ILE A 95 -17.00 -1.89 -4.20
N VAL A 96 -17.80 -2.41 -3.27
CA VAL A 96 -19.17 -2.87 -3.55
C VAL A 96 -20.07 -1.70 -4.01
N PRO A 97 -20.19 -0.58 -3.26
CA PRO A 97 -20.98 0.56 -3.72
C PRO A 97 -20.42 1.21 -5.00
N LEU A 98 -19.10 1.21 -5.17
CA LEU A 98 -18.47 1.71 -6.39
C LEU A 98 -18.90 0.88 -7.61
N ALA A 99 -18.91 -0.46 -7.49
CA ALA A 99 -19.35 -1.35 -8.56
C ALA A 99 -20.83 -1.17 -8.87
N GLU A 100 -21.68 -1.05 -7.84
CA GLU A 100 -23.11 -0.78 -8.00
C GLU A 100 -23.37 0.55 -8.72
N ALA A 101 -22.67 1.62 -8.34
CA ALA A 101 -22.77 2.93 -8.99
C ALA A 101 -22.34 2.88 -10.46
N LEU A 102 -21.24 2.17 -10.76
CA LEU A 102 -20.77 1.97 -12.14
C LEU A 102 -21.78 1.19 -12.98
N MET A 103 -22.41 0.15 -12.42
CA MET A 103 -23.47 -0.60 -13.10
C MET A 103 -24.72 0.25 -13.33
N ALA A 104 -25.14 1.05 -12.34
CA ALA A 104 -26.31 1.92 -12.43
C ALA A 104 -26.14 3.01 -13.50
N SER A 105 -24.94 3.58 -13.62
CA SER A 105 -24.64 4.62 -14.62
C SER A 105 -24.87 4.17 -16.07
N LYS A 106 -24.76 2.86 -16.34
CA LYS A 106 -24.96 2.28 -17.67
C LYS A 106 -26.44 2.32 -18.12
N ASN A 107 -27.39 2.39 -17.18
CA ASN A 107 -28.83 2.37 -17.47
C ASN A 107 -29.42 3.76 -17.76
N LEU A 108 -28.60 4.82 -17.78
CA LEU A 108 -29.01 6.22 -18.00
C LEU A 108 -28.76 6.73 -19.43
N ASN A 109 -28.40 5.84 -20.37
CA ASN A 109 -28.26 6.14 -21.80
C ASN A 109 -29.16 5.24 -22.64
#